data_AF-A0A3A1WQQ6-F1
#
_entry.id   AF-A0A3A1WQQ6-F1
#
_cell.length_a   1.000
_cell.length_b   1.000
_cell.length_c   1.000
_cell.angle_alpha   90.00
_cell.angle_beta   90.00
_cell.angle_gamma   90.00
#
_symmetry.space_group_name_H-M   'P 1'
#
loop_
_entity.id
_entity.type
_entity.pdbx_description
1 polymer ?
#
loop_
_entity_poly.entity_id
_entity_poly.type
_entity_poly.pdbx_seq_one_letter_code
_entity_poly.pdbx_strand_id
1 'polypeptide(L)'
;MAAAGLSSAMSPRVHERVCPLAQLAFVREIPISSCEPRATIPPKAESRNPRRLPSDMLAVIQVVLLILNILWWIIIASAILSWLFAFNIVNPRNQFVSVIGDFLYRITEPLYRPIRRILPNFGGLDLSPLVVLLVIFFLQQIIYIYVVPAVYRAGI
;
A
#
# COMPACT_ATOMS: atom_id res chain seq x y z
N MET A 1 26.89 40.24 31.64
CA MET A 1 28.26 39.97 32.17
C MET A 1 28.11 40.00 33.69
N ALA A 2 28.04 38.92 34.47
CA ALA A 2 28.48 37.53 34.33
C ALA A 2 27.58 36.53 35.13
N ALA A 3 27.63 35.24 34.72
CA ALA A 3 27.55 33.92 35.43
C ALA A 3 26.66 33.71 36.69
N ALA A 4 26.08 32.54 37.05
CA ALA A 4 26.05 31.13 36.60
C ALA A 4 24.85 30.41 37.30
N GLY A 5 24.47 29.21 36.82
CA GLY A 5 23.25 28.48 37.20
C GLY A 5 23.33 27.41 38.33
N LEU A 6 22.53 26.34 38.14
CA LEU A 6 22.19 25.15 38.96
C LEU A 6 20.92 25.32 39.85
N SER A 7 19.80 24.63 39.59
CA SER A 7 19.50 23.18 39.61
C SER A 7 19.51 22.55 41.01
N SER A 8 18.33 22.20 41.54
CA SER A 8 17.95 20.84 41.97
C SER A 8 16.87 20.81 43.07
N ALA A 9 15.95 19.86 42.88
CA ALA A 9 15.21 19.08 43.89
C ALA A 9 14.11 19.74 44.74
N MET A 10 12.87 19.29 44.50
CA MET A 10 11.84 19.17 45.56
C MET A 10 11.10 17.83 45.40
N SER A 11 11.11 17.09 46.52
CA SER A 11 10.48 15.80 46.88
C SER A 11 8.93 15.80 46.72
N PRO A 12 8.14 14.70 46.95
CA PRO A 12 8.22 13.85 48.16
C PRO A 12 7.90 12.33 48.06
N ARG A 13 8.36 11.69 49.15
CA ARG A 13 8.24 10.32 49.71
C ARG A 13 6.86 9.64 49.56
N VAL A 14 6.87 8.30 49.69
CA VAL A 14 6.13 7.54 50.74
C VAL A 14 6.35 6.02 50.53
N HIS A 15 7.18 5.39 51.36
CA HIS A 15 6.83 4.25 52.23
C HIS A 15 8.09 3.56 52.77
N GLU A 16 8.49 3.98 53.97
CA GLU A 16 9.26 3.17 54.90
C GLU A 16 8.41 1.95 55.35
N ARG A 17 9.00 0.76 55.25
CA ARG A 17 8.79 -0.30 56.24
C ARG A 17 10.14 -0.90 56.62
N VAL A 18 10.71 -0.30 57.65
CA VAL A 18 11.53 -0.86 58.74
C VAL A 18 11.77 -2.39 58.67
N CYS A 19 13.02 -2.81 58.47
CA CYS A 19 13.51 -4.12 58.90
C CYS A 19 13.77 -4.04 60.42
N PRO A 20 13.04 -4.78 61.27
CA PRO A 20 13.35 -4.82 62.69
C PRO A 20 14.54 -5.75 62.91
N LEU A 21 15.54 -5.24 63.64
CA LEU A 21 16.45 -5.99 64.52
C LEU A 21 16.47 -7.53 64.36
N ALA A 22 17.38 -8.03 63.53
CA ALA A 22 17.97 -9.36 63.71
C ALA A 22 19.36 -9.17 64.35
N GLN A 23 19.32 -8.68 65.59
CA GLN A 23 20.45 -8.75 66.51
C GLN A 23 20.52 -10.21 66.99
N LEU A 24 21.73 -10.80 66.99
CA LEU A 24 22.09 -12.13 67.52
C LEU A 24 21.72 -13.34 66.64
N ALA A 25 22.62 -13.70 65.73
CA ALA A 25 22.79 -15.10 65.30
C ALA A 25 24.28 -15.38 65.02
N PHE A 26 24.99 -15.73 66.08
CA PHE A 26 26.25 -16.46 66.07
C PHE A 26 25.95 -17.89 65.59
N VAL A 27 25.91 -18.16 64.28
CA VAL A 27 26.05 -19.53 63.74
C VAL A 27 26.68 -19.44 62.35
N ARG A 28 27.72 -20.26 62.17
CA ARG A 28 28.42 -20.56 60.92
C ARG A 28 27.48 -20.90 59.75
N GLU A 29 27.96 -20.57 58.55
CA GLU A 29 27.58 -21.18 57.26
C GLU A 29 26.14 -20.98 56.76
N ILE A 30 25.90 -19.86 56.06
CA ILE A 30 24.93 -19.85 54.94
C ILE A 30 25.57 -19.06 53.78
N PRO A 31 25.73 -19.68 52.58
CA PRO A 31 26.35 -19.02 51.44
C PRO A 31 25.42 -17.92 50.88
N ILE A 32 26.02 -16.77 50.56
CA ILE A 32 25.43 -15.59 49.91
C ILE A 32 25.03 -15.84 48.43
N SER A 33 24.47 -17.00 48.10
CA SER A 33 24.13 -17.38 46.71
C SER A 33 22.68 -17.12 46.29
N SER A 34 21.85 -16.46 47.12
CA SER A 34 20.39 -16.46 46.88
C SER A 34 19.74 -15.12 46.50
N CYS A 35 20.51 -14.08 46.20
CA CYS A 35 19.95 -12.87 45.59
C CYS A 35 19.98 -12.96 44.06
N GLU A 36 19.30 -13.94 43.48
CA GLU A 36 19.01 -13.93 42.05
C GLU A 36 17.73 -13.10 41.84
N PRO A 37 17.75 -12.00 41.07
CA PRO A 37 16.53 -11.33 40.66
C PRO A 37 15.72 -12.32 39.85
N ARG A 38 14.56 -12.72 40.35
CA ARG A 38 13.61 -13.55 39.62
C ARG A 38 13.14 -12.75 38.40
N ALA A 39 13.86 -12.90 37.29
CA ALA A 39 13.41 -12.50 35.98
C ALA A 39 12.08 -13.21 35.75
N THR A 40 10.98 -12.47 35.85
CA THR A 40 9.72 -12.92 35.30
C THR A 40 9.97 -13.16 33.82
N ILE A 41 10.05 -14.43 33.43
CA ILE A 41 10.09 -14.82 32.03
C ILE A 41 8.88 -14.12 31.39
N PRO A 42 9.08 -13.13 30.49
CA PRO A 42 7.95 -12.55 29.78
C PRO A 42 7.22 -13.71 29.09
N PRO A 43 5.88 -13.71 29.07
CA PRO A 43 5.11 -14.80 28.47
C PRO A 43 5.70 -15.12 27.11
N LYS A 44 6.11 -16.38 26.94
CA LYS A 44 6.75 -16.94 25.74
C LYS A 44 6.06 -16.31 24.54
N ALA A 45 6.81 -15.53 23.75
CA ALA A 45 6.30 -14.92 22.54
C ALA A 45 5.76 -16.06 21.66
N GLU A 46 4.44 -16.24 21.71
CA GLU A 46 3.69 -17.14 20.85
C GLU A 46 4.18 -16.86 19.45
N SER A 47 4.86 -17.84 18.85
CA SER A 47 5.41 -17.75 17.50
C SER A 47 4.22 -17.66 16.56
N ARG A 48 3.66 -16.45 16.44
CA ARG A 48 2.64 -16.11 15.47
C ARG A 48 3.28 -16.39 14.13
N ASN A 49 3.00 -17.57 13.59
CA ASN A 49 3.51 -18.02 12.31
C ASN A 49 3.13 -16.95 11.28
N PRO A 50 4.07 -16.16 10.74
CA PRO A 50 3.76 -15.05 9.85
C PRO A 50 3.32 -15.54 8.45
N ARG A 51 3.30 -16.86 8.22
CA ARG A 51 3.00 -17.50 6.92
C ARG A 51 1.56 -17.97 6.75
N ARG A 52 0.59 -17.34 7.43
CA ARG A 52 -0.84 -17.46 7.08
C ARG A 52 -1.37 -16.15 6.51
N LEU A 53 -0.53 -15.45 5.75
CA LEU A 53 -1.05 -14.45 4.84
C LEU A 53 -1.61 -15.19 3.63
N PRO A 54 -2.89 -15.00 3.32
CA PRO A 54 -3.53 -15.65 2.19
C PRO A 54 -2.98 -15.10 0.87
N SER A 55 -2.06 -15.84 0.29
CA SER A 55 -1.38 -15.51 -0.96
C SER A 55 -2.32 -15.55 -2.18
N ASP A 56 -3.39 -16.34 -2.09
CA ASP A 56 -4.11 -16.80 -3.27
C ASP A 56 -5.06 -15.72 -3.79
N MET A 57 -5.80 -15.07 -2.89
CA MET A 57 -6.70 -13.96 -3.24
C MET A 57 -5.93 -12.70 -3.65
N LEU A 58 -4.78 -12.45 -3.03
CA LEU A 58 -3.90 -11.34 -3.41
C LEU A 58 -3.32 -11.51 -4.81
N ALA A 59 -2.97 -12.74 -5.20
CA ALA A 59 -2.53 -13.05 -6.55
C ALA A 59 -3.62 -12.73 -7.58
N VAL A 60 -4.88 -13.09 -7.32
CA VAL A 60 -6.01 -12.76 -8.22
C VAL A 60 -6.17 -11.25 -8.36
N ILE A 61 -6.15 -10.49 -7.26
CA ILE A 61 -6.26 -9.03 -7.30
C ILE A 61 -5.11 -8.41 -8.08
N GLN A 62 -3.89 -8.91 -7.91
CA GLN A 62 -2.73 -8.46 -8.67
C GLN A 62 -2.88 -8.74 -10.17
N VAL A 63 -3.39 -9.91 -10.56
CA VAL A 63 -3.67 -10.23 -11.97
C VAL A 63 -4.72 -9.28 -12.54
N VAL A 64 -5.79 -8.98 -11.80
CA VAL A 64 -6.81 -8.00 -12.24
C VAL A 64 -6.20 -6.61 -12.42
N LEU A 65 -5.43 -6.13 -11.44
CA LEU A 65 -4.75 -4.84 -11.52
C LEU A 65 -3.75 -4.78 -12.68
N LEU A 66 -3.05 -5.89 -12.96
CA LEU A 66 -2.15 -6.01 -14.11
C LEU A 66 -2.93 -5.87 -15.43
N ILE A 67 -4.08 -6.55 -15.57
CA ILE A 67 -4.93 -6.43 -16.75
C ILE A 67 -5.40 -4.97 -16.93
N LEU A 68 -5.84 -4.32 -15.86
CA LEU A 68 -6.23 -2.91 -15.90
C LEU A 68 -5.06 -1.99 -16.29
N ASN A 69 -3.83 -2.32 -15.86
CA ASN A 69 -2.63 -1.57 -16.23
C ASN A 69 -2.28 -1.74 -17.71
N ILE A 70 -2.35 -2.98 -18.23
CA ILE A 70 -2.14 -3.27 -19.65
C ILE A 70 -3.18 -2.53 -20.50
N LEU A 71 -4.45 -2.57 -20.10
CA LEU A 71 -5.51 -1.83 -20.77
C LEU A 71 -5.19 -0.33 -20.79
N TRP A 72 -4.74 0.25 -19.67
CA TRP A 72 -4.36 1.67 -19.61
C TRP A 72 -3.32 2.04 -20.67
N TRP A 73 -2.27 1.22 -20.84
CA TRP A 73 -1.26 1.42 -21.90
C TRP A 73 -1.82 1.27 -23.31
N ILE A 74 -2.71 0.29 -23.55
CA ILE A 74 -3.37 0.08 -24.84
C ILE A 74 -4.22 1.32 -25.20
N ILE A 75 -4.98 1.87 -24.25
CA ILE A 75 -5.80 3.07 -24.45
C ILE A 75 -4.91 4.28 -24.81
N ILE A 76 -3.75 4.42 -24.16
CA ILE A 76 -2.80 5.48 -24.50
C ILE A 76 -2.22 5.30 -25.91
N ALA A 77 -1.80 4.09 -26.27
CA ALA A 77 -1.29 3.82 -27.61
C ALA A 77 -2.35 4.13 -28.69
N SER A 78 -3.60 3.77 -28.42
CA SER A 78 -4.77 4.12 -29.23
C SER A 78 -4.96 5.63 -29.36
N ALA A 79 -4.87 6.38 -28.25
CA ALA A 79 -5.03 7.84 -28.23
C ALA A 79 -3.93 8.53 -29.05
N ILE A 80 -2.68 8.10 -28.86
CA ILE A 80 -1.52 8.62 -29.61
C ILE A 80 -1.71 8.36 -31.10
N LEU A 81 -2.09 7.15 -31.50
CA LEU A 81 -2.34 6.85 -32.92
C LEU A 81 -3.47 7.67 -33.51
N SER A 82 -4.57 7.87 -32.78
CA SER A 82 -5.67 8.75 -33.19
C SER A 82 -5.18 10.17 -33.45
N TRP A 83 -4.35 10.74 -32.56
CA TRP A 83 -3.75 12.06 -32.77
C TRP A 83 -2.75 12.09 -33.94
N LEU A 84 -1.93 11.06 -34.08
CA LEU A 84 -1.00 10.95 -35.21
C LEU A 84 -1.73 10.96 -36.57
N PHE A 85 -2.89 10.30 -36.65
CA PHE A 85 -3.76 10.37 -37.84
C PHE A 85 -4.42 11.73 -38.01
N ALA A 86 -4.97 12.31 -36.94
CA ALA A 86 -5.65 13.60 -36.99
C ALA A 86 -4.73 14.74 -37.48
N PHE A 87 -3.46 14.72 -37.07
CA PHE A 87 -2.46 15.70 -37.50
C PHE A 87 -1.72 15.32 -38.81
N ASN A 88 -2.17 14.28 -39.52
CA ASN A 88 -1.53 13.79 -40.76
C ASN A 88 -0.02 13.47 -40.61
N ILE A 89 0.42 13.10 -39.41
CA ILE A 89 1.84 12.81 -39.11
C ILE A 89 2.22 11.42 -39.65
N VAL A 90 1.28 10.48 -39.58
CA VAL A 90 1.44 9.11 -40.10
C VAL A 90 0.57 8.90 -41.33
N ASN A 91 1.14 8.26 -42.36
CA ASN A 91 0.41 7.98 -43.58
C ASN A 91 -0.38 6.67 -43.43
N PRO A 92 -1.73 6.69 -43.48
CA PRO A 92 -2.55 5.48 -43.39
C PRO A 92 -2.32 4.48 -44.54
N ARG A 93 -1.64 4.89 -45.62
CA ARG A 93 -1.28 3.99 -46.73
C ARG A 93 -0.18 3.00 -46.36
N ASN A 94 0.54 3.21 -45.26
CA ASN A 94 1.51 2.23 -44.78
C ASN A 94 0.76 1.05 -44.13
N GLN A 95 0.92 -0.15 -44.72
CA GLN A 95 0.23 -1.35 -44.29
C GLN A 95 0.46 -1.65 -42.81
N PHE A 96 1.69 -1.45 -42.31
CA PHE A 96 2.03 -1.67 -40.90
C PHE A 96 1.21 -0.81 -39.94
N VAL A 97 1.10 0.49 -40.23
CA VAL A 97 0.36 1.45 -39.40
C VAL A 97 -1.14 1.15 -39.46
N SER A 98 -1.66 0.80 -40.64
CA SER A 98 -3.08 0.44 -40.80
C SER A 98 -3.45 -0.80 -39.98
N VAL A 99 -2.61 -1.84 -39.96
CA VAL A 99 -2.86 -3.09 -39.24
C VAL A 99 -2.90 -2.85 -37.73
N ILE A 100 -1.93 -2.07 -37.20
CA ILE A 100 -1.89 -1.73 -35.77
C ILE A 100 -3.07 -0.84 -35.39
N GLY A 101 -3.38 0.17 -36.21
CA GLY A 101 -4.52 1.06 -36.02
C GLY A 101 -5.85 0.29 -35.97
N ASP A 102 -6.08 -0.60 -36.94
CA ASP A 102 -7.28 -1.43 -37.01
C ASP A 102 -7.39 -2.39 -35.82
N PHE A 103 -6.27 -3.00 -35.41
CA PHE A 103 -6.24 -3.88 -34.25
C PHE A 103 -6.63 -3.15 -32.96
N LEU A 104 -6.00 -1.99 -32.72
CA LEU A 104 -6.32 -1.17 -31.54
C LEU A 104 -7.74 -0.64 -31.59
N TYR A 105 -8.20 -0.20 -32.75
CA TYR A 105 -9.57 0.27 -32.95
C TYR A 105 -10.57 -0.84 -32.59
N ARG A 106 -10.40 -2.07 -33.10
CA ARG A 106 -11.30 -3.19 -32.81
C ARG A 106 -11.34 -3.57 -31.34
N ILE A 107 -10.21 -3.53 -30.64
CA ILE A 107 -10.14 -3.84 -29.20
C ILE A 107 -10.77 -2.73 -28.36
N THR A 108 -10.57 -1.47 -28.74
CA THR A 108 -11.01 -0.31 -27.95
C THR A 108 -12.43 0.15 -28.27
N GLU A 109 -12.98 -0.21 -29.44
CA GLU A 109 -14.33 0.15 -29.86
C GLU A 109 -15.45 -0.23 -28.86
N PRO A 110 -15.49 -1.43 -28.24
CA PRO A 110 -16.53 -1.73 -27.25
C PRO A 110 -16.47 -0.80 -26.02
N LEU A 111 -15.29 -0.30 -25.67
CA LEU A 111 -15.10 0.66 -24.57
C LEU A 111 -15.47 2.09 -24.99
N TYR A 112 -15.15 2.47 -26.23
CA TYR A 112 -15.32 3.85 -26.71
C TYR A 112 -16.72 4.16 -27.24
N ARG A 113 -17.41 3.16 -27.83
CA ARG A 113 -18.74 3.32 -28.42
C ARG A 113 -19.79 3.95 -27.49
N PRO A 114 -19.92 3.56 -26.20
CA PRO A 114 -20.87 4.22 -25.31
C PRO A 114 -20.50 5.67 -25.02
N ILE A 115 -19.21 5.98 -24.93
CA ILE A 115 -18.71 7.33 -24.59
C ILE A 115 -18.90 8.28 -25.78
N ARG A 116 -18.64 7.82 -27.00
CA ARG A 116 -18.87 8.58 -28.24
C ARG A 116 -20.34 8.95 -28.48
N ARG A 117 -21.29 8.26 -27.86
CA ARG A 117 -22.72 8.64 -27.95
C ARG A 117 -23.06 9.85 -27.09
N ILE A 118 -22.26 10.13 -26.08
CA ILE A 118 -22.49 11.21 -25.11
C ILE A 118 -21.68 12.46 -25.51
N LEU A 119 -20.49 12.26 -26.08
CA LEU A 119 -19.61 13.35 -26.48
C LEU A 119 -19.94 13.89 -27.88
N PRO A 120 -19.96 15.22 -28.07
CA PRO A 120 -19.96 15.83 -29.40
C PRO A 120 -18.67 15.50 -30.15
N ASN A 121 -18.74 15.47 -31.48
CA ASN A 121 -17.56 15.25 -32.32
C ASN A 121 -16.71 16.54 -32.41
N PHE A 122 -15.46 16.49 -31.94
CA PHE A 122 -14.53 17.64 -31.92
C PHE A 122 -13.66 17.74 -33.18
N GLY A 123 -14.27 17.65 -34.37
CA GLY A 123 -13.56 17.95 -35.62
C GLY A 123 -12.33 17.07 -35.90
N GLY A 124 -12.43 15.76 -35.66
CA GLY A 124 -11.34 14.79 -35.91
C GLY A 124 -10.48 14.46 -34.69
N LEU A 125 -10.68 15.15 -33.56
CA LEU A 125 -10.04 14.82 -32.29
C LEU A 125 -10.94 13.93 -31.43
N ASP A 126 -10.51 12.69 -31.21
CA ASP A 126 -11.21 11.77 -30.31
C ASP A 126 -10.82 12.03 -28.85
N LEU A 127 -11.75 12.60 -28.05
CA LEU A 127 -11.58 12.74 -26.59
C LEU A 127 -12.00 11.49 -25.80
N SER A 128 -12.56 10.49 -26.47
CA SER A 128 -13.03 9.25 -25.84
C SER A 128 -11.94 8.53 -25.03
N PRO A 129 -10.67 8.40 -25.52
CA PRO A 129 -9.62 7.77 -24.73
C PRO A 129 -9.35 8.44 -23.39
N LEU A 130 -9.46 9.78 -23.32
CA LEU A 130 -9.25 10.53 -22.07
C LEU A 130 -10.28 10.14 -21.01
N VAL A 131 -11.56 10.05 -21.39
CA VAL A 131 -12.64 9.63 -20.48
C VAL A 131 -12.42 8.19 -20.02
N VAL A 132 -12.00 7.30 -20.92
CA VAL A 132 -11.76 5.89 -20.59
C VAL A 132 -10.58 5.76 -19.63
N LEU A 133 -9.49 6.49 -19.85
CA LEU A 133 -8.35 6.54 -18.93
C LEU A 133 -8.77 6.99 -17.54
N LEU A 134 -9.64 8.01 -17.46
CA LEU A 134 -10.16 8.49 -16.19
C LEU A 134 -10.98 7.41 -15.47
N VAL A 135 -11.84 6.68 -16.20
CA VAL A 135 -12.63 5.57 -15.66
C VAL A 135 -11.73 4.44 -15.18
N ILE A 136 -10.74 4.01 -15.98
CA ILE A 136 -9.79 2.96 -15.58
C ILE A 136 -9.00 3.39 -14.35
N PHE A 137 -8.51 4.63 -14.32
CA PHE A 137 -7.80 5.18 -13.17
C PHE A 137 -8.69 5.14 -11.91
N PHE A 138 -9.94 5.58 -12.02
CA PHE A 138 -10.89 5.55 -10.92
C PHE A 138 -11.14 4.13 -10.41
N LEU A 139 -11.31 3.16 -11.31
CA LEU A 139 -11.44 1.74 -10.95
C LEU A 139 -10.21 1.22 -10.21
N GLN A 140 -8.99 1.54 -10.68
CA GLN A 140 -7.76 1.18 -9.99
C GLN A 140 -7.72 1.78 -8.58
N GLN A 141 -8.05 3.08 -8.44
CA GLN A 141 -8.07 3.74 -7.13
C GLN A 141 -9.08 3.10 -6.18
N ILE A 142 -10.28 2.74 -6.66
CA ILE A 142 -11.27 2.02 -5.85
C ILE A 142 -10.71 0.69 -5.36
N ILE A 143 -10.06 -0.07 -6.24
CA ILE A 143 -9.50 -1.38 -5.87
C ILE A 143 -8.42 -1.19 -4.79
N TYR A 144 -7.51 -0.23 -4.95
CA TYR A 144 -6.46 0.02 -3.96
C TYR A 144 -6.99 0.52 -2.61
N ILE A 145 -7.97 1.43 -2.63
CA ILE A 145 -8.47 2.08 -1.41
C ILE A 145 -9.45 1.19 -0.65
N TYR A 146 -10.29 0.42 -1.36
CA TYR A 146 -11.36 -0.35 -0.72
C TYR A 146 -11.11 -1.86 -0.75
N VAL A 147 -10.80 -2.44 -1.92
CA VAL A 147 -10.74 -3.90 -2.09
C VAL A 147 -9.51 -4.50 -1.40
N VAL A 148 -8.33 -3.93 -1.66
CA VAL A 148 -7.06 -4.40 -1.08
C VAL A 148 -7.10 -4.44 0.46
N PRO A 149 -7.40 -3.35 1.18
CA PRO A 149 -7.48 -3.39 2.64
C PRO A 149 -8.65 -4.22 3.16
N ALA A 150 -9.77 -4.31 2.44
CA ALA A 150 -10.87 -5.19 2.84
C ALA A 150 -10.44 -6.66 2.85
N VAL A 151 -9.67 -7.11 1.85
CA VAL A 151 -9.14 -8.47 1.76
C VAL A 151 -8.18 -8.75 2.92
N TYR A 152 -7.24 -7.83 3.18
CA TYR A 152 -6.33 -7.95 4.33
C TYR A 152 -7.05 -7.99 5.68
N ARG A 153 -8.16 -7.24 5.85
CA ARG A 153 -8.97 -7.25 7.09
C ARG A 153 -9.80 -8.51 7.24
N ALA A 154 -10.30 -9.06 6.14
CA ALA A 154 -11.10 -10.28 6.15
C ALA A 154 -10.26 -11.53 6.47
N GLY A 155 -8.92 -11.45 6.34
CA GLY A 155 -8.02 -12.57 6.62
C GLY A 155 -8.16 -13.73 5.63
N ILE A 156 -8.68 -13.45 4.41
CA ILE A 156 -8.93 -14.39 3.31
C ILE A 156 -7.89 -14.25 2.23
#